data_AF-A0A5B0DDT4-F1
#
_entry.id   AF-A0A5B0DDT4-F1
#
_cell.length_a   1.000
_cell.length_b   1.000
_cell.length_c   1.000
_cell.angle_alpha   90.00
_cell.angle_beta   90.00
_cell.angle_gamma   90.00
#
_symmetry.space_group_name_H-M   'P 1'
#
loop_
_entity.id
_entity.type
_entity.pdbx_description
1 polymer ?
#
loop_
_entity_poly.entity_id
_entity_poly.type
_entity_poly.pdbx_seq_one_letter_code
_entity_poly.pdbx_strand_id
1 'polypeptide(L)'
;MQELTLSENLAQIELEINHHKQIAGQSIWEIGRRLNHVKEHDLVHGEFRAWHENLGLDKDFAYKSMKIAKELPNVETLRHLGTTALHLIATLPEAERAQQLERIEQGDNPTVRELQEVKRQLNLAKSENEDLREKNEKLAEQALKGMETKTIEKEVVKEVEVTPADYDSTKSLNQTLMTKNQKLSKENQKLEDELRELKTKGNISQEMEELISQRQGKIQGLEKQISDYKDVLNLIRAGDEFLNKMASLIYTDDKKFRNADEVIGLEIDSMVNRLLTFVNDLQKLRGRNQDVIEGEIV
;
A
#
# COMPACT_ATOMS: atom_id res chain seq x y z
N MET A 1 -20.58 39.56 36.38
CA MET A 1 -20.76 38.11 36.44
C MET A 1 -22.24 37.84 36.29
N GLN A 2 -22.67 37.12 35.26
CA GLN A 2 -24.01 36.56 35.25
C GLN A 2 -23.97 35.34 36.15
N GLU A 3 -24.81 35.30 37.18
CA GLU A 3 -24.96 34.10 38.01
C GLU A 3 -25.54 32.99 37.13
N LEU A 4 -24.77 31.90 36.98
CA LEU A 4 -25.25 30.68 36.35
C LEU A 4 -26.28 30.05 37.27
N THR A 5 -27.57 30.23 36.98
CA THR A 5 -28.66 29.51 37.63
C THR A 5 -28.72 28.09 37.04
N LEU A 6 -28.16 27.11 37.74
CA LEU A 6 -28.22 25.70 37.34
C LEU A 6 -29.52 25.06 37.85
N SER A 7 -30.06 24.09 37.11
CA SER A 7 -31.20 23.29 37.57
C SER A 7 -30.83 22.44 38.79
N GLU A 8 -31.75 22.25 39.74
CA GLU A 8 -31.55 21.30 40.85
C GLU A 8 -31.86 19.84 40.44
N ASN A 9 -32.36 19.61 39.23
CA ASN A 9 -32.69 18.29 38.71
C ASN A 9 -31.50 17.69 37.93
N LEU A 10 -30.99 16.56 38.42
CA LEU A 10 -29.86 15.84 37.80
C LEU A 10 -30.13 15.48 36.32
N ALA A 11 -31.32 14.99 35.98
CA ALA A 11 -31.65 14.61 34.60
C ALA A 11 -31.66 15.82 33.65
N GLN A 12 -32.02 16.99 34.16
CA GLN A 12 -31.98 18.25 33.40
C GLN A 12 -30.52 18.68 33.16
N ILE A 13 -29.66 18.61 34.18
CA ILE A 13 -28.24 18.91 34.05
C ILE A 13 -27.56 17.94 33.07
N GLU A 14 -27.87 16.64 33.13
CA GLU A 14 -27.33 15.63 32.21
C GLU A 14 -27.68 15.94 30.74
N LEU A 15 -28.94 16.35 30.48
CA LEU A 15 -29.39 16.75 29.16
C LEU A 15 -28.63 17.98 28.65
N GLU A 16 -28.47 19.01 29.49
CA GLU A 16 -27.73 20.22 29.16
C GLU A 16 -26.25 19.94 28.87
N ILE A 17 -25.60 19.08 29.67
CA ILE A 17 -24.22 18.64 29.46
C ILE A 17 -24.09 17.92 28.11
N ASN A 18 -24.99 16.98 27.81
CA ASN A 18 -24.95 16.24 26.55
C ASN A 18 -25.16 17.16 25.34
N HIS A 19 -26.06 18.14 25.46
CA HIS A 19 -26.29 19.14 24.42
C HIS A 19 -25.02 19.98 24.15
N HIS A 20 -24.40 20.52 25.19
CA HIS A 20 -23.16 21.29 25.04
C HIS A 20 -22.01 20.43 24.51
N LYS A 21 -21.91 19.17 24.92
CA LYS A 21 -20.91 18.21 24.41
C LYS A 21 -21.09 17.98 22.91
N GLN A 22 -22.33 17.80 22.43
CA GLN A 22 -22.63 17.64 21.00
C GLN A 22 -22.27 18.91 20.20
N ILE A 23 -22.64 20.09 20.70
CA ILE A 23 -22.31 21.38 20.06
C ILE A 23 -20.79 21.55 19.97
N ALA A 24 -20.07 21.30 21.07
CA ALA A 24 -18.62 21.43 21.11
C ALA A 24 -17.94 20.49 20.10
N GLY A 25 -18.40 19.24 20.02
CA GLY A 25 -17.94 18.27 19.02
C GLY A 25 -18.17 18.78 17.59
N GLN A 26 -19.41 19.13 17.24
CA GLN A 26 -19.77 19.63 15.90
C GLN A 26 -18.97 20.88 15.51
N SER A 27 -18.70 21.76 16.47
CA SER A 27 -17.98 23.02 16.24
C SER A 27 -16.58 22.81 15.67
N ILE A 28 -15.90 21.69 16.00
CA ILE A 28 -14.57 21.37 15.47
C ILE A 28 -14.59 21.24 13.93
N TRP A 29 -15.57 20.51 13.38
CA TRP A 29 -15.73 20.38 11.93
C TRP A 29 -16.14 21.70 11.28
N GLU A 30 -17.11 22.40 11.89
CA GLU A 30 -17.61 23.67 11.38
C GLU A 30 -16.53 24.75 11.27
N ILE A 31 -15.68 24.86 12.31
CA ILE A 31 -14.54 25.77 12.32
C ILE A 31 -13.52 25.30 11.28
N GLY A 32 -13.16 24.01 11.28
CA GLY A 32 -12.21 23.44 10.32
C GLY A 32 -12.59 23.67 8.86
N ARG A 33 -13.87 23.52 8.50
CA ARG A 33 -14.37 23.78 7.13
C ARG A 33 -14.23 25.25 6.73
N ARG A 34 -14.59 26.18 7.62
CA ARG A 34 -14.44 27.62 7.37
C ARG A 34 -12.97 28.02 7.24
N LEU A 35 -12.11 27.48 8.10
CA LEU A 35 -10.66 27.69 8.02
C LEU A 35 -10.07 27.17 6.70
N ASN A 36 -10.49 25.99 6.23
CA ASN A 36 -10.06 25.46 4.93
C ASN A 36 -10.56 26.36 3.78
N HIS A 37 -11.83 26.77 3.80
CA HIS A 37 -12.41 27.63 2.78
C HIS A 37 -11.62 28.95 2.63
N VAL A 38 -11.42 29.68 3.73
CA VAL A 38 -10.69 30.96 3.75
C VAL A 38 -9.25 30.78 3.27
N LYS A 39 -8.59 29.68 3.65
CA LYS A 39 -7.22 29.40 3.21
C LYS A 39 -7.10 29.12 1.72
N GLU A 40 -8.13 28.51 1.13
CA GLU A 40 -8.16 28.14 -0.29
C GLU A 40 -8.63 29.29 -1.19
N HIS A 41 -9.47 30.20 -0.69
CA HIS A 41 -10.19 31.17 -1.52
C HIS A 41 -9.86 32.64 -1.22
N ASP A 42 -9.51 33.01 0.02
CA ASP A 42 -9.57 34.40 0.46
C ASP A 42 -8.22 35.00 0.89
N LEU A 43 -7.20 34.18 1.15
CA LEU A 43 -5.94 34.67 1.75
C LEU A 43 -4.69 34.36 0.91
N VAL A 44 -3.83 35.37 0.78
CA VAL A 44 -2.50 35.26 0.18
C VAL A 44 -1.58 34.46 1.11
N HIS A 45 -0.64 33.72 0.52
CA HIS A 45 0.31 32.89 1.27
C HIS A 45 1.05 33.70 2.34
N GLY A 46 0.89 33.31 3.62
CA GLY A 46 1.53 33.96 4.76
C GLY A 46 0.58 34.72 5.70
N GLU A 47 -0.59 35.16 5.22
CA GLU A 47 -1.54 35.94 6.04
C GLU A 47 -2.48 35.09 6.90
N PHE A 48 -2.63 33.81 6.53
CA PHE A 48 -3.54 32.87 7.20
C PHE A 48 -3.30 32.76 8.71
N ARG A 49 -2.03 32.77 9.15
CA ARG A 49 -1.70 32.64 10.58
C ARG A 49 -2.20 33.84 11.39
N ALA A 50 -1.84 35.05 10.95
CA ALA A 50 -2.22 36.27 11.63
C ALA A 50 -3.75 36.41 11.70
N TRP A 51 -4.44 36.01 10.62
CA TRP A 51 -5.90 36.05 10.58
C TRP A 51 -6.56 35.15 11.63
N HIS A 52 -6.20 33.86 11.72
CA HIS A 52 -6.85 32.99 12.71
C HIS A 52 -6.43 33.32 14.16
N GLU A 53 -5.20 33.81 14.38
CA GLU A 53 -4.75 34.28 15.70
C GLU A 53 -5.56 35.50 16.17
N ASN A 54 -5.90 36.43 15.26
CA ASN A 54 -6.77 37.56 15.56
C ASN A 54 -8.21 37.16 15.93
N LEU A 55 -8.67 35.98 15.51
CA LEU A 55 -9.95 35.39 15.94
C LEU A 55 -9.87 34.73 17.33
N GLY A 56 -8.69 34.75 17.96
CA GLY A 56 -8.43 34.06 19.23
C GLY A 56 -8.27 32.55 19.07
N LEU A 57 -8.11 32.04 17.84
CA LEU A 57 -7.88 30.62 17.60
C LEU A 57 -6.38 30.31 17.70
N ASP A 58 -6.05 29.45 18.66
CA ASP A 58 -4.71 28.91 18.78
C ASP A 58 -4.32 28.18 17.49
N LYS A 59 -3.04 28.29 17.15
CA LYS A 59 -2.43 27.67 15.98
C LYS A 59 -2.73 26.17 15.94
N ASP A 60 -2.44 25.44 17.01
CA ASP A 60 -2.58 23.99 17.06
C ASP A 60 -4.04 23.58 16.83
N PHE A 61 -4.98 24.27 17.50
CA PHE A 61 -6.41 24.03 17.29
C PHE A 61 -6.84 24.29 15.83
N ALA A 62 -6.40 25.40 15.24
CA ALA A 62 -6.77 25.76 13.87
C ALA A 62 -6.32 24.69 12.86
N TYR A 63 -5.04 24.32 12.87
CA TYR A 63 -4.51 23.30 11.96
C TYR A 63 -5.09 21.90 12.22
N LYS A 64 -5.31 21.53 13.49
CA LYS A 64 -5.94 20.25 13.84
C LYS A 64 -7.36 20.18 13.29
N SER A 65 -8.17 21.20 13.55
CA SER A 65 -9.58 21.26 13.13
C SER A 65 -9.71 21.25 11.60
N MET A 66 -8.85 21.98 10.89
CA MET A 66 -8.77 21.93 9.42
C MET A 66 -8.52 20.52 8.90
N LYS A 67 -7.56 19.81 9.50
CA LYS A 67 -7.22 18.44 9.10
C LYS A 67 -8.35 17.47 9.41
N ILE A 68 -8.96 17.57 10.59
CA ILE A 68 -10.13 16.77 10.99
C ILE A 68 -11.26 16.96 9.99
N ALA A 69 -11.61 18.20 9.66
CA ALA A 69 -12.68 18.52 8.74
C ALA A 69 -12.45 18.03 7.30
N LYS A 70 -11.18 17.88 6.90
CA LYS A 70 -10.80 17.39 5.57
C LYS A 70 -10.79 15.86 5.49
N GLU A 71 -10.35 15.21 6.55
CA GLU A 71 -9.97 13.79 6.56
C GLU A 71 -11.00 12.88 7.23
N LEU A 72 -11.90 13.41 8.07
CA LEU A 72 -12.86 12.66 8.86
C LEU A 72 -14.31 13.10 8.60
N PRO A 73 -15.28 12.16 8.53
CA PRO A 73 -16.69 12.49 8.44
C PRO A 73 -17.20 13.13 9.74
N ASN A 74 -18.24 13.96 9.66
CA ASN A 74 -18.89 14.57 10.84
C ASN A 74 -20.09 13.72 11.31
N VAL A 75 -19.80 12.55 11.89
CA VAL A 75 -20.80 11.62 12.44
C VAL A 75 -20.86 11.71 13.96
N GLU A 76 -22.01 11.36 14.53
CA GLU A 76 -22.27 11.50 15.98
C GLU A 76 -21.26 10.73 16.85
N THR A 77 -20.88 9.53 16.43
CA THR A 77 -19.90 8.67 17.13
C THR A 77 -18.54 9.35 17.32
N LEU A 78 -18.13 10.23 16.40
CA LEU A 78 -16.87 10.96 16.49
C LEU A 78 -16.99 12.26 17.29
N ARG A 79 -18.18 12.85 17.42
CA ARG A 79 -18.39 14.12 18.15
C ARG A 79 -18.08 14.01 19.63
N HIS A 80 -18.06 12.79 20.16
CA HIS A 80 -17.69 12.52 21.55
C HIS A 80 -16.18 12.48 21.79
N LEU A 81 -15.36 12.40 20.73
CA LEU A 81 -13.91 12.37 20.83
C LEU A 81 -13.34 13.80 20.93
N GLY A 82 -12.32 13.96 21.78
CA GLY A 82 -11.59 15.22 21.88
C GLY A 82 -10.74 15.52 20.63
N THR A 83 -10.45 16.81 20.40
CA THR A 83 -9.69 17.29 19.23
C THR A 83 -8.37 16.56 19.00
N THR A 84 -7.65 16.17 20.07
CA THR A 84 -6.38 15.44 19.95
C THR A 84 -6.58 14.01 19.44
N ALA A 85 -7.59 13.29 19.93
CA ALA A 85 -7.91 11.94 19.45
C ALA A 85 -8.35 11.98 17.98
N LEU A 86 -9.26 12.89 17.65
CA LEU A 86 -9.71 13.15 16.27
C LEU A 86 -8.53 13.48 15.35
N HIS A 87 -7.62 14.34 15.79
CA HIS A 87 -6.45 14.68 15.00
C HIS A 87 -5.51 13.49 14.78
N LEU A 88 -5.30 12.65 15.79
CA LEU A 88 -4.47 11.45 15.65
C LEU A 88 -5.06 10.52 14.60
N ILE A 89 -6.36 10.23 14.67
CA ILE A 89 -7.08 9.41 13.69
C ILE A 89 -6.97 10.03 12.29
N ALA A 90 -7.20 11.35 12.16
CA ALA A 90 -7.06 12.08 10.90
C ALA A 90 -5.63 12.05 10.32
N THR A 91 -4.61 11.77 11.13
CA THR A 91 -3.21 11.65 10.67
C THR A 91 -2.79 10.23 10.31
N LEU A 92 -3.63 9.23 10.57
CA LEU A 92 -3.37 7.85 10.18
C LEU A 92 -3.49 7.68 8.66
N PRO A 93 -2.76 6.70 8.07
CA PRO A 93 -2.99 6.26 6.70
C PRO A 93 -4.44 5.83 6.48
N GLU A 94 -4.91 5.88 5.23
CA GLU A 94 -6.31 5.65 4.88
C GLU A 94 -6.85 4.31 5.40
N ALA A 95 -6.11 3.21 5.20
CA ALA A 95 -6.51 1.88 5.66
C ALA A 95 -6.69 1.80 7.19
N GLU A 96 -5.70 2.30 7.95
CA GLU A 96 -5.73 2.30 9.41
C GLU A 96 -6.79 3.25 9.96
N ARG A 97 -6.98 4.40 9.31
CA ARG A 97 -8.04 5.35 9.65
C ARG A 97 -9.41 4.70 9.49
N ALA A 98 -9.66 4.03 8.37
CA ALA A 98 -10.92 3.33 8.13
C ALA A 98 -11.18 2.26 9.21
N GLN A 99 -10.15 1.47 9.55
CA GLN A 99 -10.24 0.49 10.63
C GLN A 99 -10.56 1.12 11.99
N GLN A 100 -9.94 2.24 12.34
CA GLN A 100 -10.24 2.95 13.59
C GLN A 100 -11.66 3.51 13.60
N LEU A 101 -12.14 4.04 12.47
CA LEU A 101 -13.52 4.53 12.35
C LEU A 101 -14.53 3.40 12.54
N GLU A 102 -14.31 2.24 11.93
CA GLU A 102 -15.18 1.07 12.08
C GLU A 102 -15.23 0.60 13.54
N ARG A 103 -14.08 0.54 14.22
CA ARG A 103 -14.03 0.19 15.66
C ARG A 103 -14.84 1.16 16.51
N ILE A 104 -14.75 2.46 16.23
CA ILE A 104 -15.51 3.49 16.96
C ILE A 104 -17.01 3.36 16.69
N GLU A 105 -17.41 3.05 15.46
CA GLU A 105 -18.81 2.79 15.11
C GLU A 105 -19.36 1.53 15.80
N GLN A 106 -18.51 0.53 16.05
CA GLN A 106 -18.85 -0.67 16.83
C GLN A 106 -18.89 -0.42 18.35
N GLY A 107 -18.64 0.82 18.81
CA GLY A 107 -18.73 1.23 20.21
C GLY A 107 -17.40 1.23 20.96
N ASP A 108 -16.28 1.03 20.29
CA ASP A 108 -14.94 1.21 20.88
C ASP A 108 -14.65 2.70 21.12
N ASN A 109 -13.94 3.03 22.20
CA ASN A 109 -13.59 4.41 22.53
C ASN A 109 -12.08 4.53 22.72
N PRO A 110 -11.31 4.65 21.62
CA PRO A 110 -9.85 4.58 21.67
C PRO A 110 -9.29 5.76 22.46
N THR A 111 -8.41 5.47 23.40
CA THR A 111 -7.70 6.49 24.16
C THR A 111 -6.61 7.13 23.32
N VAL A 112 -6.25 8.38 23.66
CA VAL A 112 -5.15 9.11 23.01
C VAL A 112 -3.85 8.31 23.05
N ARG A 113 -3.59 7.58 24.14
CA ARG A 113 -2.38 6.76 24.31
C ARG A 113 -2.35 5.58 23.34
N GLU A 114 -3.47 4.91 23.13
CA GLU A 114 -3.59 3.81 22.17
C GLU A 114 -3.39 4.32 20.74
N LEU A 115 -4.00 5.45 20.39
CA LEU A 115 -3.82 6.06 19.06
C LEU A 115 -2.37 6.53 18.82
N GLN A 116 -1.69 7.02 19.85
CA GLN A 116 -0.26 7.35 19.79
C GLN A 116 0.60 6.10 19.58
N GLU A 117 0.26 5.00 20.25
CA GLU A 117 0.97 3.74 20.10
C GLU A 117 0.82 3.16 18.69
N VAL A 118 -0.40 3.13 18.15
CA VAL A 118 -0.67 2.73 16.76
C VAL A 118 0.19 3.56 15.80
N LYS A 119 0.22 4.88 15.97
CA LYS A 119 1.04 5.77 15.15
C LYS A 119 2.55 5.50 15.30
N ARG A 120 3.02 5.18 16.52
CA ARG A 120 4.42 4.85 16.80
C ARG A 120 4.83 3.56 16.10
N GLN A 121 4.03 2.51 16.21
CA GLN A 121 4.26 1.22 15.54
C GLN A 121 4.32 1.39 14.03
N LEU A 122 3.41 2.20 13.47
CA LEU A 122 3.37 2.45 12.04
C LEU A 122 4.59 3.22 11.53
N ASN A 123 5.08 4.19 12.31
CA ASN A 123 6.31 4.90 11.99
C ASN A 123 7.54 3.99 12.09
N LEU A 124 7.59 3.09 13.08
CA LEU A 124 8.68 2.13 13.22
C LEU A 124 8.72 1.17 12.02
N ALA A 125 7.57 0.59 11.65
CA ALA A 125 7.45 -0.28 10.48
C ALA A 125 7.82 0.42 9.16
N LYS A 126 7.56 1.72 9.04
CA LYS A 126 8.00 2.53 7.89
C LYS A 126 9.52 2.70 7.86
N SER A 127 10.12 3.06 9.00
CA SER A 127 11.58 3.19 9.13
C SER A 127 12.29 1.88 8.81
N GLU A 128 11.80 0.77 9.34
CA GLU A 128 12.37 -0.56 9.07
C GLU A 128 12.27 -0.93 7.58
N ASN A 129 11.16 -0.59 6.91
CA ASN A 129 11.02 -0.80 5.47
C ASN A 129 11.96 0.09 4.64
N GLU A 130 12.21 1.32 5.08
CA GLU A 130 13.15 2.24 4.43
C GLU A 130 14.60 1.75 4.59
N ASP A 131 14.98 1.33 5.80
CA ASP A 131 16.28 0.71 6.07
C ASP A 131 16.50 -0.57 5.26
N LEU A 132 15.46 -1.40 5.11
CA LEU A 132 15.50 -2.60 4.28
C LEU A 132 15.65 -2.26 2.80
N ARG A 133 14.98 -1.20 2.32
CA ARG A 133 15.15 -0.69 0.95
C ARG A 133 16.57 -0.20 0.71
N GLU A 134 17.12 0.60 1.61
CA GLU A 134 18.49 1.12 1.48
C GLU A 134 19.52 -0.01 1.52
N LYS A 135 19.32 -1.04 2.36
CA LYS A 135 20.17 -2.24 2.37
C LYS A 135 20.07 -3.02 1.06
N ASN A 136 18.86 -3.20 0.52
CA ASN A 136 18.66 -3.86 -0.76
C ASN A 136 19.30 -3.09 -1.92
N GLU A 137 19.22 -1.76 -1.90
CA GLU A 137 19.87 -0.89 -2.89
C GLU A 137 21.40 -0.96 -2.80
N LYS A 138 21.96 -0.91 -1.59
CA LYS A 138 23.41 -1.11 -1.37
C LYS A 138 23.89 -2.50 -1.80
N LEU A 139 23.10 -3.54 -1.55
CA LEU A 139 23.39 -4.90 -2.02
C LEU A 139 23.35 -4.99 -3.56
N ALA A 140 22.39 -4.33 -4.20
CA ALA A 140 22.31 -4.23 -5.65
C ALA A 140 23.51 -3.47 -6.24
N GLU A 141 23.92 -2.36 -5.63
CA GLU A 141 25.11 -1.60 -6.05
C GLU A 141 26.42 -2.38 -5.83
N GLN A 142 26.55 -3.12 -4.73
CA GLN A 142 27.70 -3.99 -4.48
C GLN A 142 27.76 -5.16 -5.48
N ALA A 143 26.61 -5.74 -5.84
CA ALA A 143 26.54 -6.74 -6.89
C ALA A 143 26.95 -6.17 -8.26
N LEU A 144 26.59 -4.92 -8.54
CA LEU A 144 26.97 -4.22 -9.77
C LEU A 144 28.46 -3.85 -9.81
N LYS A 145 29.03 -3.36 -8.70
CA LYS A 145 30.47 -3.08 -8.58
C LYS A 145 31.34 -4.34 -8.58
N GLY A 146 30.82 -5.46 -8.07
CA GLY A 146 31.48 -6.77 -8.14
C GLY A 146 31.66 -7.31 -9.56
N MET A 147 30.92 -6.78 -10.54
CA MET A 147 31.08 -7.11 -11.97
C MET A 147 32.15 -6.28 -12.68
N GLU A 148 32.54 -5.10 -12.18
CA GLU A 148 33.46 -4.19 -12.90
C GLU A 148 34.96 -4.34 -12.56
N THR A 149 35.33 -5.15 -11.56
CA THR A 149 36.75 -5.34 -11.19
C THR A 149 37.17 -6.80 -11.13
N LYS A 150 37.37 -7.41 -12.30
CA LYS A 150 38.29 -8.55 -12.47
C LYS A 150 39.11 -8.38 -13.75
N THR A 151 40.06 -7.44 -13.72
CA THR A 151 41.26 -7.56 -14.57
C THR A 151 42.15 -8.64 -13.97
N ILE A 152 42.10 -9.85 -14.54
CA ILE A 152 43.11 -10.89 -14.35
C ILE A 152 43.75 -11.12 -15.72
N GLU A 153 45.06 -10.91 -15.79
CA GLU A 153 45.87 -11.11 -16.99
C GLU A 153 46.04 -12.61 -17.30
N LYS A 154 45.80 -12.96 -18.58
CA LYS A 154 46.29 -14.13 -19.35
C LYS A 154 46.09 -15.55 -18.78
N GLU A 155 45.21 -16.31 -19.42
CA GLU A 155 45.64 -17.42 -20.31
C GLU A 155 44.53 -17.76 -21.31
N VAL A 156 44.91 -18.09 -22.54
CA VAL A 156 44.03 -18.26 -23.70
C VAL A 156 43.23 -19.56 -23.56
N VAL A 157 41.92 -19.44 -23.30
CA VAL A 157 40.91 -20.38 -23.80
C VAL A 157 39.77 -19.54 -24.35
N LYS A 158 39.41 -19.77 -25.62
CA LYS A 158 38.23 -19.16 -26.25
C LYS A 158 36.98 -19.61 -25.47
N GLU A 159 36.53 -18.82 -24.52
CA GLU A 159 35.13 -18.83 -24.12
C GLU A 159 34.36 -18.01 -25.13
N VAL A 160 33.59 -18.71 -25.96
CA VAL A 160 32.51 -18.09 -26.70
C VAL A 160 31.53 -17.61 -25.63
N GLU A 161 31.38 -16.29 -25.46
CA GLU A 161 30.20 -15.72 -24.79
C GLU A 161 28.98 -16.15 -25.59
N VAL A 162 28.42 -17.30 -25.23
CA VAL A 162 27.07 -17.66 -25.66
C VAL A 162 26.17 -16.99 -24.64
N THR A 163 25.80 -15.73 -24.90
CA THR A 163 24.56 -15.20 -24.33
C THR A 163 23.49 -16.26 -24.56
N PRO A 164 22.84 -16.80 -23.51
CA PRO A 164 21.76 -17.77 -23.69
C PRO A 164 20.76 -17.20 -24.70
N ALA A 165 20.41 -17.97 -25.73
CA ALA A 165 19.64 -17.49 -26.88
C ALA A 165 18.27 -16.86 -26.50
N ASP A 166 17.86 -17.07 -25.26
CA ASP A 166 16.63 -16.73 -24.59
C ASP A 166 16.77 -15.60 -23.54
N TYR A 167 17.97 -15.06 -23.27
CA TYR A 167 18.18 -13.98 -22.29
C TYR A 167 17.46 -12.68 -22.69
N ASP A 168 17.63 -12.24 -23.94
CA ASP A 168 16.95 -11.05 -24.46
C ASP A 168 15.43 -11.25 -24.52
N SER A 169 14.99 -12.49 -24.78
CA SER A 169 13.57 -12.85 -24.80
C SER A 169 12.93 -12.70 -23.42
N THR A 170 13.60 -13.19 -22.37
CA THR A 170 13.15 -13.09 -20.96
C THR A 170 13.13 -11.64 -20.48
N LYS A 171 14.15 -10.85 -20.83
CA LYS A 171 14.21 -9.42 -20.50
C LYS A 171 13.06 -8.66 -21.18
N SER A 172 12.80 -8.92 -22.45
CA SER A 172 11.69 -8.29 -23.19
C SER A 172 10.32 -8.69 -22.61
N LEU A 173 10.16 -9.95 -22.19
CA LEU A 173 8.93 -10.46 -21.61
C LEU A 173 8.65 -9.83 -20.25
N ASN A 174 9.66 -9.74 -19.37
CA ASN A 174 9.55 -9.05 -18.09
C ASN A 174 9.18 -7.58 -18.27
N GLN A 175 9.79 -6.90 -19.24
CA GLN A 175 9.46 -5.50 -19.55
C GLN A 175 8.03 -5.35 -20.09
N THR A 176 7.57 -6.29 -20.91
CA THR A 176 6.19 -6.35 -21.42
C THR A 176 5.19 -6.58 -20.29
N LEU A 177 5.45 -7.54 -19.40
CA LEU A 177 4.61 -7.83 -18.24
C LEU A 177 4.54 -6.62 -17.29
N MET A 178 5.66 -5.95 -17.04
CA MET A 178 5.70 -4.75 -16.21
C MET A 178 4.88 -3.60 -16.82
N THR A 179 5.01 -3.39 -18.13
CA THR A 179 4.24 -2.38 -18.86
C THR A 179 2.74 -2.70 -18.83
N LYS A 180 2.37 -3.97 -18.99
CA LYS A 180 0.97 -4.43 -18.91
C LYS A 180 0.39 -4.23 -17.51
N ASN A 181 1.16 -4.56 -16.46
CA ASN A 181 0.75 -4.35 -15.07
C ASN A 181 0.54 -2.85 -14.76
N GLN A 182 1.45 -1.97 -15.22
CA GLN A 182 1.29 -0.52 -15.09
C GLN A 182 0.06 0.00 -15.84
N LYS A 183 -0.23 -0.53 -17.03
CA LYS A 183 -1.42 -0.13 -17.81
C LYS A 183 -2.71 -0.53 -17.09
N LEU A 184 -2.79 -1.77 -16.59
CA LEU A 184 -3.94 -2.26 -15.82
C LEU A 184 -4.12 -1.48 -14.52
N SER A 185 -3.04 -1.13 -13.82
CA SER A 185 -3.09 -0.29 -12.63
C SER A 185 -3.64 1.10 -12.91
N LYS A 186 -3.23 1.75 -14.00
CA LYS A 186 -3.78 3.05 -14.44
C LYS A 186 -5.26 2.95 -14.82
N GLU A 187 -5.68 1.86 -15.44
CA GLU A 187 -7.07 1.61 -15.79
C GLU A 187 -7.93 1.40 -14.54
N ASN A 188 -7.43 0.66 -13.56
CA ASN A 188 -8.10 0.47 -12.28
C ASN A 188 -8.31 1.79 -11.55
N GLN A 189 -7.27 2.64 -11.51
CA GLN A 189 -7.36 3.96 -10.88
C GLN A 189 -8.38 4.88 -11.57
N LYS A 190 -8.46 4.86 -12.90
CA LYS A 190 -9.49 5.60 -13.64
C LYS A 190 -10.91 5.12 -13.30
N LEU A 191 -11.10 3.80 -13.17
CA LEU A 191 -12.39 3.22 -12.81
C LEU A 191 -12.79 3.57 -11.38
N GLU A 192 -11.84 3.61 -10.45
CA GLU A 192 -12.06 4.07 -9.07
C GLU A 192 -12.48 5.54 -9.02
N ASP A 193 -11.82 6.40 -9.81
CA ASP A 193 -12.15 7.82 -9.92
C ASP A 193 -13.55 8.03 -10.54
N GLU A 194 -13.88 7.31 -11.62
CA GLU A 194 -15.22 7.31 -12.22
C GLU A 194 -16.29 6.86 -11.21
N LEU A 195 -16.01 5.80 -10.43
CA LEU A 195 -16.93 5.28 -9.43
C LEU A 195 -17.15 6.28 -8.28
N ARG A 196 -16.09 6.99 -7.90
CA ARG A 196 -16.15 8.07 -6.91
C ARG A 196 -17.00 9.22 -7.43
N GLU A 197 -16.82 9.63 -8.68
CA GLU A 197 -17.61 10.69 -9.30
C GLU A 197 -19.09 10.31 -9.40
N LEU A 198 -19.39 9.09 -9.83
CA LEU A 198 -20.76 8.56 -9.89
C LEU A 198 -21.43 8.54 -8.50
N LYS A 199 -20.71 8.11 -7.45
CA LYS A 199 -21.22 8.16 -6.06
C LYS A 199 -21.47 9.58 -5.55
N THR A 200 -20.76 10.59 -6.05
CA THR A 200 -20.94 12.00 -5.65
C THR A 200 -22.10 12.70 -6.36
N LYS A 201 -22.50 12.24 -7.55
CA LYS A 201 -23.69 12.75 -8.26
C LYS A 201 -24.96 12.15 -7.64
N GLY A 202 -25.36 12.70 -6.49
CA GLY A 202 -26.42 12.19 -5.61
C GLY A 202 -27.86 12.29 -6.11
N ASN A 203 -28.21 11.59 -7.19
CA ASN A 203 -29.60 11.19 -7.51
C ASN A 203 -29.60 9.73 -7.96
N ILE A 204 -30.07 8.84 -7.10
CA ILE A 204 -30.04 7.39 -7.27
C ILE A 204 -31.21 6.96 -8.17
N SER A 205 -30.92 6.73 -9.46
CA SER A 205 -31.75 5.88 -10.34
C SER A 205 -31.30 4.43 -10.19
N GLN A 206 -32.20 3.44 -10.35
CA GLN A 206 -31.86 2.01 -10.36
C GLN A 206 -30.72 1.70 -11.37
N GLU A 207 -30.70 2.38 -12.51
CA GLU A 207 -29.65 2.26 -13.53
C GLU A 207 -28.26 2.68 -13.00
N MET A 208 -28.20 3.63 -12.06
CA MET A 208 -26.95 4.09 -11.44
C MET A 208 -26.41 3.07 -10.43
N GLU A 209 -27.29 2.38 -9.69
CA GLU A 209 -26.90 1.30 -8.77
C GLU A 209 -26.35 0.08 -9.53
N GLU A 210 -26.99 -0.29 -10.64
CA GLU A 210 -26.51 -1.36 -11.52
C GLU A 210 -25.15 -1.03 -12.14
N LEU A 211 -24.94 0.21 -12.59
CA LEU A 211 -23.65 0.67 -13.10
C LEU A 211 -22.56 0.65 -12.03
N ILE A 212 -22.85 1.07 -10.79
CA ILE A 212 -21.91 1.01 -9.67
C ILE A 212 -21.53 -0.45 -9.37
N SER A 213 -22.52 -1.34 -9.32
CA SER A 213 -22.30 -2.78 -9.08
C SER A 213 -21.45 -3.41 -10.19
N GLN A 214 -21.74 -3.11 -11.46
CA GLN A 214 -20.98 -3.60 -12.60
C GLN A 214 -19.53 -3.10 -12.59
N ARG A 215 -19.30 -1.83 -12.22
CA ARG A 215 -17.96 -1.25 -12.13
C ARG A 215 -17.17 -1.83 -10.96
N GLN A 216 -17.81 -2.08 -9.81
CA GLN A 216 -17.19 -2.77 -8.67
C GLN A 216 -16.74 -4.18 -9.04
N GLY A 217 -17.57 -4.94 -9.78
CA GLY A 217 -17.19 -6.27 -10.26
C GLY A 217 -15.98 -6.24 -11.20
N LYS A 218 -15.88 -5.22 -12.08
CA LYS A 218 -14.71 -5.05 -12.95
C LYS A 218 -13.43 -4.71 -12.18
N ILE A 219 -13.51 -3.84 -11.18
CA ILE A 219 -12.38 -3.49 -10.29
C ILE A 219 -11.87 -4.74 -9.57
N GLN A 220 -12.76 -5.53 -8.96
CA GLN A 220 -12.37 -6.78 -8.29
C GLN A 220 -11.70 -7.78 -9.25
N GLY A 221 -12.20 -7.88 -10.48
CA GLY A 221 -11.57 -8.71 -11.52
C GLY A 221 -10.16 -8.25 -11.87
N LEU A 222 -9.94 -6.94 -12.01
CA LEU A 222 -8.63 -6.36 -12.31
C LEU A 222 -7.65 -6.50 -11.14
N GLU A 223 -8.11 -6.32 -9.90
CA GLU A 223 -7.29 -6.54 -8.70
C GLU A 223 -6.80 -7.98 -8.61
N LYS A 224 -7.68 -8.95 -8.88
CA LYS A 224 -7.31 -10.37 -8.93
C LYS A 224 -6.25 -10.63 -10.00
N GLN A 225 -6.44 -10.10 -11.21
CA GLN A 225 -5.44 -10.23 -12.27
C GLN A 225 -4.10 -9.62 -11.88
N ILE A 226 -4.10 -8.43 -11.27
CA ILE A 226 -2.88 -7.76 -10.80
C ILE A 226 -2.16 -8.62 -9.74
N SER A 227 -2.92 -9.24 -8.82
CA SER A 227 -2.37 -10.18 -7.83
C SER A 227 -1.75 -11.40 -8.51
N ASP A 228 -2.47 -12.05 -9.42
CA ASP A 228 -1.98 -13.22 -10.15
C ASP A 228 -0.68 -12.90 -10.92
N TYR A 229 -0.61 -11.74 -11.58
CA TYR A 229 0.62 -11.28 -12.25
C TYR A 229 1.78 -11.04 -11.27
N LYS A 230 1.49 -10.49 -10.09
CA LYS A 230 2.51 -10.23 -9.07
C LYS A 230 3.08 -11.53 -8.52
N ASP A 231 2.22 -12.53 -8.30
CA ASP A 231 2.63 -13.84 -7.82
C ASP A 231 3.52 -14.57 -8.82
N VAL A 232 3.18 -14.51 -10.12
CA VAL A 232 4.02 -15.05 -11.21
C VAL A 232 5.37 -14.33 -11.27
N LEU A 233 5.40 -13.00 -11.18
CA LEU A 233 6.66 -12.25 -11.19
C LEU A 233 7.55 -12.58 -10.00
N ASN A 234 6.98 -12.78 -8.82
CA ASN A 234 7.73 -13.20 -7.64
C ASN A 234 8.30 -14.62 -7.80
N LEU A 235 7.54 -15.53 -8.41
CA LEU A 235 8.01 -16.89 -8.71
C LEU A 235 9.19 -16.86 -9.70
N ILE A 236 9.10 -16.05 -10.75
CA ILE A 236 10.19 -15.90 -11.74
C ILE A 236 11.45 -15.38 -11.06
N ARG A 237 11.36 -14.33 -10.23
CA ARG A 237 12.50 -13.79 -9.47
C ARG A 237 13.14 -14.83 -8.56
N ALA A 238 12.33 -15.59 -7.83
CA ALA A 238 12.83 -16.66 -6.97
C ALA A 238 13.55 -17.76 -7.78
N GLY A 239 13.04 -18.08 -8.98
CA GLY A 239 13.71 -18.96 -9.94
C GLY A 239 15.05 -18.42 -10.40
N ASP A 240 15.14 -17.15 -10.76
CA ASP A 240 16.39 -16.49 -11.19
C ASP A 240 17.43 -16.49 -10.06
N GLU A 241 17.03 -16.18 -8.83
CA GLU A 241 17.92 -16.24 -7.65
C GLU A 241 18.44 -17.66 -7.39
N PHE A 242 17.56 -18.67 -7.53
CA PHE A 242 17.94 -20.06 -7.40
C PHE A 242 18.95 -20.46 -8.48
N LEU A 243 18.69 -20.13 -9.74
CA LEU A 243 19.60 -20.43 -10.87
C LEU A 243 20.96 -19.76 -10.69
N ASN A 244 21.00 -18.51 -10.23
CA ASN A 244 22.27 -17.80 -9.97
C ASN A 244 23.09 -18.47 -8.85
N LYS A 245 22.44 -18.92 -7.78
CA LYS A 245 23.10 -19.68 -6.71
C LYS A 245 23.62 -21.03 -7.22
N MET A 246 22.84 -21.72 -8.04
CA MET A 246 23.22 -23.02 -8.62
C MET A 246 24.29 -22.92 -9.70
N ALA A 247 24.32 -21.86 -10.50
CA ALA A 247 25.36 -21.64 -11.51
C ALA A 247 26.76 -21.61 -10.86
N SER A 248 26.88 -21.01 -9.67
CA SER A 248 28.12 -21.06 -8.90
C SER A 248 28.52 -22.48 -8.49
N LEU A 249 27.57 -23.39 -8.27
CA LEU A 249 27.87 -24.78 -7.89
C LEU A 249 28.19 -25.64 -9.12
N ILE A 250 27.50 -25.41 -10.24
CA ILE A 250 27.67 -26.18 -11.50
C ILE A 250 28.97 -25.81 -12.23
N TYR A 251 29.38 -24.53 -12.19
CA TYR A 251 30.52 -24.02 -12.97
C TYR A 251 31.78 -23.72 -12.13
N THR A 252 31.76 -23.98 -10.81
CA THR A 252 32.96 -23.90 -9.97
C THR A 252 33.59 -25.29 -9.81
N ASP A 253 34.89 -25.40 -10.13
CA ASP A 253 35.81 -26.54 -10.00
C ASP A 253 35.18 -27.86 -9.51
N ASP A 254 34.78 -28.69 -10.49
CA ASP A 254 34.12 -30.01 -10.42
C ASP A 254 34.77 -30.99 -9.42
N LYS A 255 36.03 -30.75 -9.05
CA LYS A 255 36.81 -31.54 -8.08
C LYS A 255 36.28 -31.47 -6.64
N LYS A 256 35.57 -30.40 -6.23
CA LYS A 256 34.99 -30.32 -4.88
C LYS A 256 33.72 -31.16 -4.73
N PHE A 257 32.98 -31.37 -5.82
CA PHE A 257 31.78 -32.18 -5.85
C PHE A 257 32.08 -33.67 -6.04
N ARG A 258 33.05 -34.01 -6.89
CA ARG A 258 33.49 -35.41 -7.08
C ARG A 258 34.12 -36.06 -5.84
N ASN A 259 34.61 -35.24 -4.90
CA ASN A 259 35.20 -35.69 -3.63
C ASN A 259 34.28 -35.46 -2.42
N ALA A 260 33.03 -35.05 -2.64
CA ALA A 260 32.08 -34.86 -1.56
C ALA A 260 31.72 -36.23 -0.96
N ASP A 261 31.57 -36.28 0.36
CA ASP A 261 31.10 -37.44 1.12
C ASP A 261 29.90 -38.12 0.43
N GLU A 262 29.78 -39.44 0.51
CA GLU A 262 28.73 -40.24 -0.17
C GLU A 262 27.32 -39.69 0.15
N VAL A 263 27.15 -39.15 1.35
CA VAL A 263 25.92 -38.47 1.80
C VAL A 263 25.63 -37.19 1.02
N ILE A 264 26.63 -36.38 0.72
CA ILE A 264 26.47 -35.12 -0.03
C ILE A 264 26.09 -35.42 -1.49
N GLY A 265 26.67 -36.47 -2.08
CA GLY A 265 26.29 -36.95 -3.41
C GLY A 265 24.82 -37.32 -3.50
N LEU A 266 24.32 -38.11 -2.53
CA LEU A 266 22.91 -38.52 -2.47
C LEU A 266 21.94 -37.33 -2.32
N GLU A 267 22.30 -36.31 -1.54
CA GLU A 267 21.46 -35.11 -1.39
C GLU A 267 21.41 -34.28 -2.68
N ILE A 268 22.54 -34.19 -3.40
CA ILE A 268 22.59 -33.53 -4.72
C ILE A 268 21.73 -34.30 -5.73
N ASP A 269 21.85 -35.63 -5.78
CA ASP A 269 21.03 -36.47 -6.66
C ASP A 269 19.53 -36.35 -6.34
N SER A 270 19.17 -36.34 -5.06
CA SER A 270 17.80 -36.10 -4.58
C SER A 270 17.29 -34.73 -5.04
N MET A 271 18.10 -33.68 -4.89
CA MET A 271 17.76 -32.33 -5.35
C MET A 271 17.57 -32.27 -6.86
N VAL A 272 18.46 -32.85 -7.66
CA VAL A 272 18.37 -32.89 -9.13
C VAL A 272 17.08 -33.60 -9.57
N ASN A 273 16.75 -34.74 -8.95
CA ASN A 273 15.51 -35.47 -9.27
C ASN A 273 14.25 -34.69 -8.92
N ARG A 274 14.25 -33.93 -7.82
CA ARG A 274 13.14 -33.03 -7.47
C ARG A 274 12.98 -31.90 -8.47
N LEU A 275 14.09 -31.30 -8.92
CA LEU A 275 14.08 -30.25 -9.95
C LEU A 275 13.59 -30.77 -11.30
N LEU A 276 14.03 -31.96 -11.73
CA LEU A 276 13.55 -32.59 -12.95
C LEU A 276 12.04 -32.87 -12.88
N THR A 277 11.56 -33.39 -11.75
CA THR A 277 10.12 -33.59 -11.52
C THR A 277 9.36 -32.28 -11.62
N PHE A 278 9.84 -31.24 -10.94
CA PHE A 278 9.24 -29.90 -10.96
C PHE A 278 9.18 -29.30 -12.38
N VAL A 279 10.28 -29.36 -13.14
CA VAL A 279 10.33 -28.89 -14.52
C VAL A 279 9.35 -29.65 -15.41
N ASN A 280 9.28 -30.98 -15.27
CA ASN A 280 8.34 -31.82 -16.01
C ASN A 280 6.88 -31.44 -15.70
N ASP A 281 6.58 -31.15 -14.44
CA ASP A 281 5.22 -30.75 -14.03
C ASP A 281 4.87 -29.34 -14.51
N LEU A 282 5.81 -28.40 -14.51
CA LEU A 282 5.64 -27.08 -15.15
C LEU A 282 5.42 -27.20 -16.66
N GLN A 283 6.15 -28.08 -17.34
CA GLN A 283 5.96 -28.33 -18.78
C GLN A 283 4.57 -28.89 -19.08
N LYS A 284 4.06 -29.82 -18.25
CA LYS A 284 2.68 -30.33 -18.36
C LYS A 284 1.65 -29.22 -18.15
N LEU A 285 1.87 -28.31 -17.20
CA LEU A 285 0.98 -27.18 -16.97
C LEU A 285 0.96 -26.21 -18.16
N ARG A 286 2.13 -25.92 -18.75
CA ARG A 286 2.24 -25.09 -19.96
C ARG A 286 1.56 -25.75 -21.18
N GLY A 287 1.66 -27.07 -21.30
CA GLY A 287 1.06 -27.84 -22.40
C GLY A 287 -0.47 -27.96 -22.36
N ARG A 288 -1.11 -27.72 -21.21
CA ARG A 288 -2.59 -27.78 -21.09
C ARG A 288 -3.32 -26.58 -21.70
N ASN A 289 -2.63 -25.48 -21.99
CA ASN A 289 -3.24 -24.23 -22.47
C ASN A 289 -2.98 -23.92 -23.96
N GLN A 290 -2.42 -24.86 -24.74
CA GLN A 290 -2.27 -24.66 -26.20
C GLN A 290 -3.57 -24.85 -27.00
N ASP A 291 -4.69 -25.21 -26.35
CA ASP A 291 -6.01 -25.35 -27.00
C ASP A 291 -6.95 -24.14 -26.83
N VAL A 292 -6.48 -23.01 -26.28
CA VAL A 292 -7.28 -21.77 -26.28
C VAL A 292 -6.95 -20.98 -27.54
N ILE A 293 -7.67 -21.33 -28.60
CA ILE A 293 -7.77 -20.59 -29.85
C ILE A 293 -8.13 -19.14 -29.53
N GLU A 294 -7.34 -18.20 -30.06
CA GLU A 294 -7.72 -16.80 -30.23
C GLU A 294 -9.09 -16.74 -30.92
N GLY A 295 -10.14 -16.42 -30.17
CA GLY A 295 -11.52 -16.43 -30.66
C GLY A 295 -12.27 -15.20 -30.19
N GLU A 296 -12.39 -14.25 -31.12
CA GLU A 296 -13.39 -13.19 -31.29
C GLU A 296 -14.28 -12.80 -30.10
N ILE A 297 -14.22 -11.52 -29.76
CA ILE A 297 -15.34 -10.81 -29.13
C ILE A 297 -16.36 -10.52 -30.24
N VAL A 298 -17.49 -11.23 -30.23
CA VAL A 298 -18.76 -10.80 -30.85
C VAL A 298 -19.64 -10.21 -29.77
#